data_AF-A0A937X0X5-F1
#
_entry.id   AF-A0A937X0X5-F1
#
_cell.length_a   1.000
_cell.length_b   1.000
_cell.length_c   1.000
_cell.angle_alpha   90.00
_cell.angle_beta   90.00
_cell.angle_gamma   90.00
#
_symmetry.space_group_name_H-M   'P 1'
#
loop_
_entity.id
_entity.type
_entity.pdbx_description
1 polymer ?
#
loop_
_entity_poly.entity_id
_entity_poly.type
_entity_poly.pdbx_seq_one_letter_code
_entity_poly.pdbx_strand_id
1 'polypeptide(L)'
;GLMFFSFILSAVLLGPNIPEILRGIAVPVVPTGSVASILSVLGGIGGSLTILCYGYWIREVGRTDVLWLRGIRIDLASAYLLTGLFGVAVNVLGAQIKPEAAGSQAILTSMGDQMDAALGPAGRYMLYIGFWGAVATSLLGVWQGIPYMFADFVSLVKKTEGPAREAIVAQTSPYYRGFLLFLAFPTMSMLLLKQPVSVVLVYTVIGALFMPFLAATLLYMNSKQAWIGSLRNGWAANTAILLALALFAYLSVIEVWEFLAKTFGG
;
A
#
# COMPACT_ATOMS: atom_id res chain seq x y z
N GLY A 1 4.82 -5.46 -13.81
CA GLY A 1 4.15 -5.71 -15.10
C GLY A 1 3.32 -6.98 -15.06
N LEU A 2 3.97 -8.14 -14.91
CA LEU A 2 3.34 -9.46 -14.94
C LEU A 2 2.13 -9.64 -14.00
N MET A 3 2.24 -9.17 -12.75
CA MET A 3 1.13 -9.14 -11.78
C MET A 3 -0.09 -8.40 -12.35
N PHE A 4 0.09 -7.13 -12.76
CA PHE A 4 -1.00 -6.30 -13.28
C PHE A 4 -1.67 -6.95 -14.48
N PHE A 5 -0.86 -7.42 -15.43
CA PHE A 5 -1.36 -8.09 -16.62
C PHE A 5 -2.21 -9.31 -16.26
N SER A 6 -1.67 -10.20 -15.42
CA SER A 6 -2.35 -11.42 -15.01
C SER A 6 -3.68 -11.14 -14.30
N PHE A 7 -3.70 -10.28 -13.28
CA PHE A 7 -4.93 -10.01 -12.51
C PHE A 7 -5.97 -9.25 -13.32
N ILE A 8 -5.57 -8.22 -14.07
CA ILE A 8 -6.51 -7.42 -14.88
C ILE A 8 -7.07 -8.29 -16.01
N LEU A 9 -6.23 -9.06 -16.71
CA LEU A 9 -6.69 -9.96 -17.76
C LEU A 9 -7.60 -11.05 -17.19
N SER A 10 -7.26 -11.63 -16.04
CA SER A 10 -8.10 -12.61 -15.35
C SER A 10 -9.48 -12.03 -15.04
N ALA A 11 -9.52 -10.84 -14.45
CA ALA A 11 -10.76 -10.17 -14.13
C ALA A 11 -11.60 -9.86 -15.38
N VAL A 12 -10.98 -9.40 -16.48
CA VAL A 12 -11.68 -9.12 -17.75
C VAL A 12 -12.23 -10.40 -18.38
N LEU A 13 -11.45 -11.49 -18.39
CA LEU A 13 -11.85 -12.75 -19.00
C LEU A 13 -12.98 -13.47 -18.24
N LEU A 14 -13.14 -13.20 -16.94
CA LEU A 14 -14.32 -13.66 -16.19
C LEU A 14 -15.61 -12.91 -16.57
N GLY A 15 -15.53 -11.89 -17.43
CA GLY A 15 -16.70 -11.15 -17.93
C GLY A 15 -17.47 -10.41 -16.84
N PRO A 16 -16.85 -9.47 -16.11
CA PRO A 16 -17.50 -8.81 -15.01
C PRO A 16 -18.55 -7.83 -15.52
N ASN A 17 -19.55 -7.56 -14.69
CA ASN A 17 -20.60 -6.60 -15.01
C ASN A 17 -20.05 -5.16 -14.98
N ILE A 18 -19.55 -4.68 -16.13
CA ILE A 18 -18.96 -3.34 -16.27
C ILE A 18 -19.92 -2.22 -15.83
N PRO A 19 -21.22 -2.23 -16.24
CA PRO A 19 -22.19 -1.25 -15.72
C PRO A 19 -22.27 -1.20 -14.19
N GLU A 20 -22.18 -2.33 -13.52
CA GLU A 20 -22.27 -2.43 -12.06
C GLU A 20 -21.01 -1.90 -11.38
N ILE A 21 -19.82 -2.21 -11.93
CA ILE A 21 -18.56 -1.62 -11.49
C ILE A 21 -18.59 -0.09 -11.62
N LEU A 22 -19.03 0.42 -12.77
CA LEU A 22 -19.12 1.87 -13.01
C LEU A 22 -20.12 2.54 -12.08
N ARG A 23 -21.26 1.90 -11.78
CA ARG A 23 -22.23 2.38 -10.78
C ARG A 23 -21.63 2.43 -9.38
N GLY A 24 -20.89 1.40 -8.97
CA GLY A 24 -20.23 1.36 -7.67
C GLY A 24 -19.15 2.44 -7.52
N ILE A 25 -18.42 2.75 -8.60
CA ILE A 25 -17.44 3.86 -8.61
C ILE A 25 -18.14 5.22 -8.56
N ALA A 26 -19.25 5.39 -9.27
CA ALA A 26 -19.98 6.66 -9.34
C ALA A 26 -20.77 6.98 -8.07
N VAL A 27 -21.26 5.96 -7.36
CA VAL A 27 -22.09 6.09 -6.15
C VAL A 27 -21.46 5.27 -5.02
N PRO A 28 -20.50 5.85 -4.27
CA PRO A 28 -19.90 5.16 -3.14
C PRO A 28 -20.93 5.01 -2.01
N VAL A 29 -21.21 3.76 -1.65
CA VAL A 29 -22.06 3.41 -0.51
C VAL A 29 -21.18 2.75 0.55
N VAL A 30 -21.44 3.03 1.83
CA VAL A 30 -20.80 2.33 2.96
C VAL A 30 -21.83 1.36 3.55
N PRO A 31 -21.80 0.06 3.20
CA PRO A 31 -22.68 -0.92 3.81
C PRO A 31 -22.44 -1.03 5.33
N THR A 32 -23.50 -1.31 6.08
CA THR A 32 -23.43 -1.57 7.52
C THR A 32 -22.47 -2.73 7.81
N GLY A 33 -21.55 -2.55 8.76
CA GLY A 33 -20.54 -3.56 9.14
C GLY A 33 -19.36 -3.70 8.17
N SER A 34 -19.24 -2.85 7.14
CA SER A 34 -18.14 -2.91 6.17
C SER A 34 -16.97 -1.95 6.48
N VAL A 35 -17.11 -1.09 7.49
CA VAL A 35 -16.17 -0.02 7.82
C VAL A 35 -14.77 -0.56 8.09
N ALA A 36 -14.64 -1.60 8.90
CA ALA A 36 -13.37 -2.28 9.15
C ALA A 36 -12.72 -2.84 7.87
N SER A 37 -13.52 -3.36 6.93
CA SER A 37 -13.01 -3.86 5.64
C SER A 37 -12.53 -2.72 4.74
N ILE A 38 -13.29 -1.61 4.69
CA ILE A 38 -12.90 -0.40 3.95
C ILE A 38 -11.61 0.19 4.53
N LEU A 39 -11.51 0.32 5.86
CA LEU A 39 -10.31 0.79 6.54
C LEU A 39 -9.11 -0.14 6.30
N SER A 40 -9.32 -1.45 6.29
CA SER A 40 -8.28 -2.43 5.97
C SER A 40 -7.74 -2.24 4.54
N VAL A 41 -8.62 -2.03 3.56
CA VAL A 41 -8.22 -1.75 2.18
C VAL A 41 -7.47 -0.41 2.07
N LEU A 42 -7.98 0.64 2.72
CA LEU A 42 -7.33 1.95 2.73
C LEU A 42 -5.93 1.91 3.40
N GLY A 43 -5.82 1.22 4.54
CA GLY A 43 -4.56 1.02 5.25
C GLY A 43 -3.58 0.13 4.48
N GLY A 44 -4.06 -0.93 3.83
CA GLY A 44 -3.25 -1.87 3.08
C GLY A 44 -2.70 -1.30 1.77
N ILE A 45 -3.50 -0.52 1.03
CA ILE A 45 -3.09 0.06 -0.27
C ILE A 45 -2.38 1.40 -0.09
N GLY A 46 -2.90 2.26 0.78
CA GLY A 46 -2.40 3.62 0.94
C GLY A 46 -1.49 3.82 2.14
N GLY A 47 -1.69 3.07 3.23
CA GLY A 47 -1.14 3.40 4.56
C GLY A 47 0.21 2.83 4.94
N SER A 48 0.97 2.38 3.95
CA SER A 48 2.31 1.89 4.24
C SER A 48 3.32 3.02 4.34
N LEU A 49 4.18 2.95 5.36
CA LEU A 49 5.38 3.76 5.51
C LEU A 49 6.25 3.78 4.25
N THR A 50 6.14 2.76 3.40
CA THR A 50 6.90 2.61 2.15
C THR A 50 6.65 3.70 1.13
N ILE A 51 5.57 4.49 1.25
CA ILE A 51 5.36 5.65 0.37
C ILE A 51 6.52 6.66 0.46
N LEU A 52 7.18 6.73 1.62
CA LEU A 52 8.35 7.58 1.84
C LEU A 52 9.61 7.06 1.12
N CYS A 53 9.67 5.76 0.82
CA CYS A 53 10.81 5.14 0.13
C CYS A 53 11.02 5.71 -1.27
N TYR A 54 9.95 6.16 -1.92
CA TYR A 54 10.04 6.73 -3.28
C TYR A 54 10.97 7.95 -3.34
N GLY A 55 11.02 8.76 -2.28
CA GLY A 55 11.95 9.88 -2.18
C GLY A 55 13.42 9.45 -2.16
N TYR A 56 13.72 8.30 -1.55
CA TYR A 56 15.07 7.74 -1.54
C TYR A 56 15.47 7.20 -2.92
N TRP A 57 14.57 6.52 -3.62
CA TRP A 57 14.84 5.99 -4.97
C TRP A 57 15.08 7.10 -6.00
N ILE A 58 14.31 8.19 -5.95
CA ILE A 58 14.56 9.36 -6.80
C ILE A 58 15.95 9.93 -6.54
N ARG A 59 16.32 10.08 -5.26
CA ARG A 59 17.62 10.64 -4.87
C ARG A 59 18.77 9.73 -5.26
N GLU A 60 18.60 8.42 -5.16
CA GLU A 60 19.58 7.41 -5.57
C GLU A 60 19.94 7.53 -7.06
N VAL A 61 18.95 7.80 -7.92
CA VAL A 61 19.15 8.02 -9.35
C VAL A 61 19.60 9.46 -9.67
N GLY A 62 19.89 10.28 -8.64
CA GLY A 62 20.41 11.64 -8.81
C GLY A 62 19.37 12.68 -9.27
N ARG A 63 18.07 12.38 -9.17
CA ARG A 63 16.99 13.27 -9.65
C ARG A 63 16.58 14.27 -8.57
N THR A 64 17.42 15.24 -8.27
CA THR A 64 17.17 16.24 -7.20
C THR A 64 16.62 17.58 -7.70
N ASP A 65 16.65 17.83 -9.01
CA ASP A 65 16.21 19.08 -9.62
C ASP A 65 14.68 19.11 -9.88
N VAL A 66 14.10 20.31 -9.83
CA VAL A 66 12.72 20.66 -10.17
C VAL A 66 12.35 20.22 -11.60
N LEU A 67 13.33 20.18 -12.51
CA LEU A 67 13.13 19.71 -13.89
C LEU A 67 12.52 18.30 -13.98
N TRP A 68 12.78 17.44 -12.99
CA TRP A 68 12.26 16.07 -12.94
C TRP A 68 10.82 15.98 -12.45
N LEU A 69 10.26 17.04 -11.85
CA LEU A 69 8.94 16.99 -11.21
C LEU A 69 7.83 16.58 -12.15
N ARG A 70 7.85 17.04 -13.40
CA ARG A 70 6.83 16.65 -14.38
C ARG A 70 6.89 15.15 -14.67
N GLY A 71 8.09 14.60 -14.85
CA GLY A 71 8.29 13.17 -15.07
C GLY A 71 7.86 12.35 -13.85
N ILE A 72 8.24 12.78 -12.66
CA ILE A 72 7.85 12.14 -11.39
C ILE A 72 6.32 12.12 -11.20
N ARG A 73 5.63 13.22 -11.53
CA ARG A 73 4.15 13.27 -11.45
C ARG A 73 3.48 12.31 -12.42
N ILE A 74 4.01 12.17 -13.64
CA ILE A 74 3.49 11.23 -14.63
C ILE A 74 3.75 9.79 -14.18
N ASP A 75 4.94 9.51 -13.65
CA ASP A 75 5.30 8.21 -13.07
C ASP A 75 4.34 7.82 -11.93
N LEU A 76 4.14 8.72 -10.96
CA LEU A 76 3.18 8.51 -9.86
C LEU A 76 1.75 8.34 -10.36
N ALA A 77 1.30 9.18 -11.29
CA ALA A 77 -0.06 9.07 -11.83
C ALA A 77 -0.27 7.73 -12.52
N SER A 78 0.72 7.26 -13.28
CA SER A 78 0.69 5.95 -13.95
C SER A 78 0.68 4.80 -12.94
N ALA A 79 1.52 4.88 -11.90
CA ALA A 79 1.60 3.89 -10.84
C ALA A 79 0.29 3.79 -10.05
N TYR A 80 -0.29 4.92 -9.62
CA TYR A 80 -1.55 4.92 -8.89
C TYR A 80 -2.75 4.50 -9.75
N LEU A 81 -2.76 4.84 -11.05
CA LEU A 81 -3.80 4.37 -11.97
C LEU A 81 -3.76 2.84 -12.12
N LEU A 82 -2.57 2.26 -12.32
CA LEU A 82 -2.40 0.81 -12.39
C LEU A 82 -2.79 0.12 -11.07
N THR A 83 -2.42 0.70 -9.92
CA THR A 83 -2.81 0.19 -8.60
C THR A 83 -4.34 0.23 -8.42
N GLY A 84 -5.02 1.29 -8.86
CA GLY A 84 -6.48 1.36 -8.84
C GLY A 84 -7.14 0.27 -9.69
N LEU A 85 -6.68 0.10 -10.94
CA LEU A 85 -7.16 -0.95 -11.84
C LEU A 85 -6.92 -2.35 -11.26
N PHE A 86 -5.76 -2.56 -10.62
CA PHE A 86 -5.43 -3.79 -9.94
C PHE A 86 -6.37 -4.06 -8.75
N GLY A 87 -6.66 -3.04 -7.94
CA GLY A 87 -7.60 -3.15 -6.83
C GLY A 87 -9.00 -3.55 -7.30
N VAL A 88 -9.48 -2.96 -8.40
CA VAL A 88 -10.74 -3.37 -9.05
C VAL A 88 -10.69 -4.82 -9.50
N ALA A 89 -9.60 -5.23 -10.16
CA ALA A 89 -9.43 -6.61 -10.63
C ALA A 89 -9.44 -7.62 -9.47
N VAL A 90 -8.72 -7.33 -8.38
CA VAL A 90 -8.71 -8.17 -7.18
C VAL A 90 -10.10 -8.25 -6.55
N ASN A 91 -10.84 -7.14 -6.48
CA ASN A 91 -12.22 -7.15 -5.95
C ASN A 91 -13.17 -7.99 -6.81
N VAL A 92 -13.07 -7.89 -8.14
CA VAL A 92 -13.86 -8.71 -9.08
C VAL A 92 -13.58 -10.20 -8.87
N LEU A 93 -12.30 -10.57 -8.76
CA LEU A 93 -11.90 -11.95 -8.49
C LEU A 93 -12.30 -12.41 -7.08
N GLY A 94 -12.32 -11.49 -6.12
CA GLY A 94 -12.69 -11.74 -4.73
C GLY A 94 -14.19 -11.94 -4.49
N ALA A 95 -15.04 -11.32 -5.32
CA ALA A 95 -16.50 -11.33 -5.14
C ALA A 95 -17.14 -12.72 -5.20
N GLN A 96 -16.48 -13.69 -5.84
CA GLN A 96 -16.97 -15.05 -6.04
C GLN A 96 -16.34 -16.08 -5.08
N ILE A 97 -15.48 -15.63 -4.16
CA ILE A 97 -14.81 -16.52 -3.21
C ILE A 97 -15.80 -16.93 -2.11
N LYS A 98 -15.92 -18.24 -1.89
CA LYS A 98 -16.79 -18.77 -0.83
C LYS A 98 -16.31 -18.30 0.55
N PRO A 99 -17.23 -17.92 1.47
CA PRO A 99 -16.88 -17.45 2.82
C PRO A 99 -16.05 -18.46 3.64
N GLU A 100 -16.10 -19.74 3.27
CA GLU A 100 -15.44 -20.87 3.93
C GLU A 100 -13.93 -20.96 3.63
N ALA A 101 -13.41 -20.16 2.67
CA ALA A 101 -11.98 -20.10 2.37
C ALA A 101 -11.21 -19.37 3.50
N ALA A 102 -10.96 -20.06 4.60
CA ALA A 102 -10.17 -19.55 5.70
C ALA A 102 -8.67 -19.63 5.37
N GLY A 103 -8.10 -18.49 4.96
CA GLY A 103 -6.65 -18.31 4.82
C GLY A 103 -6.17 -18.01 3.40
N SER A 104 -5.01 -17.35 3.30
CA SER A 104 -4.44 -16.86 2.03
C SER A 104 -4.24 -17.95 0.98
N GLN A 105 -3.88 -19.17 1.41
CA GLN A 105 -3.70 -20.30 0.50
C GLN A 105 -5.04 -20.79 -0.08
N ALA A 106 -6.08 -20.92 0.76
CA ALA A 106 -7.40 -21.36 0.32
C ALA A 106 -8.06 -20.36 -0.64
N ILE A 107 -7.85 -19.06 -0.39
CA ILE A 107 -8.29 -17.96 -1.27
C ILE A 107 -7.63 -18.11 -2.64
N LEU A 108 -6.31 -18.26 -2.70
CA LEU A 108 -5.58 -18.37 -3.96
C LEU A 108 -5.99 -19.61 -4.75
N THR A 109 -6.10 -20.77 -4.10
CA THR A 109 -6.51 -22.00 -4.78
C THR A 109 -7.94 -21.91 -5.29
N SER A 110 -8.85 -21.31 -4.51
CA SER A 110 -10.23 -21.09 -4.94
C SER A 110 -10.32 -20.20 -6.18
N MET A 111 -9.57 -19.09 -6.20
CA MET A 111 -9.47 -18.23 -7.38
C MET A 111 -8.85 -18.99 -8.57
N GLY A 112 -7.84 -19.83 -8.31
CA GLY A 112 -7.22 -20.71 -9.30
C GLY A 112 -8.18 -21.71 -9.92
N ASP A 113 -9.06 -22.31 -9.13
CA ASP A 113 -10.07 -23.26 -9.59
C ASP A 113 -11.18 -22.58 -10.40
N GLN A 114 -11.57 -21.36 -10.02
CA GLN A 114 -12.49 -20.55 -10.81
C GLN A 114 -11.90 -20.21 -12.18
N MET A 115 -10.63 -19.80 -12.19
CA MET A 115 -9.91 -19.51 -13.43
C MET A 115 -9.73 -20.75 -14.30
N ASP A 116 -9.52 -21.93 -13.71
CA ASP A 116 -9.51 -23.21 -14.43
C ASP A 116 -10.88 -23.54 -15.02
N ALA A 117 -11.95 -23.37 -14.25
CA ALA A 117 -13.30 -23.62 -14.73
C ALA A 117 -13.71 -22.70 -15.89
N ALA A 118 -13.28 -21.44 -15.86
CA ALA A 118 -13.64 -20.46 -16.88
C ALA A 118 -12.75 -20.54 -18.14
N LEU A 119 -11.44 -20.81 -17.98
CA LEU A 119 -10.44 -20.63 -19.05
C LEU A 119 -9.51 -21.84 -19.22
N GLY A 120 -9.76 -22.93 -18.49
CA GLY A 120 -8.90 -24.10 -18.45
C GLY A 120 -7.58 -23.87 -17.70
N PRO A 121 -6.65 -24.84 -17.76
CA PRO A 121 -5.44 -24.83 -16.95
C PRO A 121 -4.56 -23.59 -17.16
N ALA A 122 -4.60 -23.02 -18.37
CA ALA A 122 -3.87 -21.79 -18.70
C ALA A 122 -4.31 -20.60 -17.83
N GLY A 123 -5.63 -20.46 -17.55
CA GLY A 123 -6.15 -19.42 -16.68
C GLY A 123 -5.64 -19.54 -15.25
N ARG A 124 -5.62 -20.76 -14.70
CA ARG A 124 -5.08 -21.04 -13.36
C ARG A 124 -3.60 -20.66 -13.26
N TYR A 125 -2.77 -21.11 -14.20
CA TYR A 125 -1.34 -20.81 -14.17
C TYR A 125 -1.06 -19.31 -14.38
N MET A 126 -1.82 -18.64 -15.24
CA MET A 126 -1.73 -17.19 -15.40
C MET A 126 -1.95 -16.48 -14.06
N LEU A 127 -3.01 -16.84 -13.33
CA LEU A 127 -3.31 -16.27 -12.01
C LEU A 127 -2.19 -16.55 -11.00
N TYR A 128 -1.67 -17.79 -10.94
CA TYR A 128 -0.59 -18.16 -10.01
C TYR A 128 0.71 -17.43 -10.30
N ILE A 129 1.08 -17.28 -11.57
CA ILE A 129 2.25 -16.48 -11.99
C ILE A 129 2.04 -15.01 -11.62
N GLY A 130 0.82 -14.49 -11.79
CA GLY A 130 0.45 -13.15 -11.37
C GLY A 130 0.59 -12.95 -9.87
N PHE A 131 0.07 -13.90 -9.08
CA PHE A 131 0.14 -13.88 -7.62
C PHE A 131 1.58 -13.95 -7.12
N TRP A 132 2.39 -14.84 -7.71
CA TRP A 132 3.82 -14.89 -7.43
C TRP A 132 4.50 -13.54 -7.71
N GLY A 133 4.17 -12.93 -8.86
CA GLY A 133 4.64 -11.59 -9.21
C GLY A 133 4.26 -10.54 -8.16
N ALA A 134 3.03 -10.60 -7.64
CA ALA A 134 2.53 -9.68 -6.61
C ALA A 134 3.32 -9.80 -5.31
N VAL A 135 3.51 -11.02 -4.82
CA VAL A 135 4.25 -11.31 -3.61
C VAL A 135 5.71 -10.90 -3.77
N ALA A 136 6.35 -11.28 -4.87
CA ALA A 136 7.75 -10.98 -5.15
C ALA A 136 8.01 -9.46 -5.20
N THR A 137 7.18 -8.69 -5.92
CA THR A 137 7.37 -7.24 -6.02
C THR A 137 7.12 -6.52 -4.70
N SER A 138 6.17 -7.00 -3.90
CA SER A 138 5.87 -6.42 -2.59
C SER A 138 7.02 -6.63 -1.60
N LEU A 139 7.60 -7.84 -1.58
CA LEU A 139 8.78 -8.15 -0.77
C LEU A 139 9.99 -7.30 -1.18
N LEU A 140 10.27 -7.22 -2.49
CA LEU A 140 11.39 -6.43 -3.01
C LEU A 140 11.27 -4.95 -2.68
N GLY A 141 10.07 -4.37 -2.77
CA GLY A 141 9.83 -2.97 -2.44
C GLY A 141 10.16 -2.64 -0.99
N VAL A 142 9.74 -3.49 -0.05
CA VAL A 142 10.04 -3.32 1.38
C VAL A 142 11.52 -3.53 1.67
N TRP A 143 12.12 -4.58 1.11
CA TRP A 143 13.53 -4.90 1.29
C TRP A 143 14.44 -3.79 0.76
N GLN A 144 14.13 -3.19 -0.37
CA GLN A 144 14.94 -2.07 -0.88
C GLN A 144 14.61 -0.74 -0.19
N GLY A 145 13.36 -0.52 0.19
CA GLY A 145 12.90 0.79 0.65
C GLY A 145 13.17 1.08 2.12
N ILE A 146 12.74 0.19 3.01
CA ILE A 146 12.74 0.47 4.47
C ILE A 146 14.15 0.62 5.06
N PRO A 147 15.19 -0.15 4.62
CA PRO A 147 16.53 0.03 5.18
C PRO A 147 17.11 1.43 4.95
N TYR A 148 16.70 2.14 3.89
CA TYR A 148 17.06 3.55 3.71
C TYR A 148 16.51 4.43 4.83
N MET A 149 15.23 4.26 5.18
CA MET A 149 14.61 5.03 6.26
C MET A 149 15.28 4.75 7.61
N PHE A 150 15.63 3.49 7.87
CA PHE A 150 16.37 3.14 9.07
C PHE A 150 17.77 3.76 9.11
N ALA A 151 18.52 3.67 8.02
CA ALA A 151 19.85 4.28 7.93
C ALA A 151 19.77 5.81 8.10
N ASP A 152 18.74 6.45 7.53
CA ASP A 152 18.51 7.88 7.68
C ASP A 152 18.14 8.25 9.12
N PHE A 153 17.31 7.45 9.79
CA PHE A 153 17.04 7.59 11.21
C PHE A 153 18.32 7.51 12.05
N VAL A 154 19.22 6.56 11.76
CA VAL A 154 20.52 6.47 12.43
C VAL A 154 21.34 7.75 12.22
N SER A 155 21.33 8.32 11.01
CA SER A 155 22.04 9.58 10.74
C SER A 155 21.48 10.75 11.56
N LEU A 156 20.16 10.81 11.75
CA LEU A 156 19.48 11.81 12.58
C LEU A 156 19.84 11.67 14.06
N VAL A 157 19.81 10.45 14.59
CA VAL A 157 20.20 10.16 15.98
C VAL A 157 21.67 10.51 16.23
N LYS A 158 22.54 10.24 15.25
CA LYS A 158 23.97 10.58 15.30
C LYS A 158 24.26 12.04 14.96
N LYS A 159 23.23 12.85 14.66
CA LYS A 159 23.37 14.26 14.24
C LYS A 159 24.41 14.44 13.14
N THR A 160 24.44 13.52 12.19
CA THR A 160 25.39 13.51 11.09
C THR A 160 24.82 14.27 9.90
N GLU A 161 25.61 15.14 9.29
CA GLU A 161 25.20 15.99 8.16
C GLU A 161 26.17 15.88 6.98
N GLY A 162 25.74 16.40 5.82
CA GLY A 162 26.56 16.45 4.61
C GLY A 162 27.01 15.07 4.10
N PRO A 163 28.23 14.94 3.56
CA PRO A 163 28.72 13.70 2.96
C PRO A 163 28.72 12.49 3.90
N ALA A 164 28.88 12.72 5.21
CA ALA A 164 28.85 11.66 6.21
C ALA A 164 27.44 11.06 6.38
N ARG A 165 26.39 11.88 6.25
CA ARG A 165 25.00 11.40 6.23
C ARG A 165 24.74 10.55 4.99
N GLU A 166 25.22 11.00 3.83
CA GLU A 166 25.08 10.26 2.57
C GLU A 166 25.75 8.88 2.65
N ALA A 167 26.95 8.80 3.24
CA ALA A 167 27.65 7.54 3.48
C ALA A 167 26.87 6.59 4.42
N ILE A 168 26.21 7.13 5.46
CA ILE A 168 25.37 6.33 6.37
C ILE A 168 24.14 5.78 5.64
N VAL A 169 23.50 6.58 4.78
CA VAL A 169 22.24 6.21 4.09
C VAL A 169 22.49 5.34 2.85
N ALA A 170 23.72 5.28 2.33
CA ALA A 170 24.06 4.46 1.16
C ALA A 170 23.78 2.96 1.36
N GLN A 171 23.48 2.24 0.27
CA GLN A 171 23.25 0.77 0.31
C GLN A 171 24.47 -0.04 0.76
N THR A 172 25.67 0.53 0.61
CA THR A 172 26.93 -0.07 1.05
C THR A 172 27.16 0.07 2.55
N SER A 173 26.37 0.93 3.22
CA SER A 173 26.47 1.20 4.64
C SER A 173 26.18 -0.04 5.49
N PRO A 174 26.92 -0.23 6.61
CA PRO A 174 26.61 -1.28 7.56
C PRO A 174 25.22 -1.12 8.19
N TYR A 175 24.68 0.11 8.30
CA TYR A 175 23.33 0.33 8.86
C TYR A 175 22.24 -0.18 7.91
N TYR A 176 22.38 0.10 6.62
CA TYR A 176 21.47 -0.40 5.59
C TYR A 176 21.51 -1.93 5.52
N ARG A 177 22.71 -2.51 5.40
CA ARG A 177 22.90 -3.97 5.29
C ARG A 177 22.54 -4.71 6.56
N GLY A 178 22.85 -4.14 7.72
CA GLY A 178 22.45 -4.69 9.02
C GLY A 178 20.94 -4.74 9.17
N PHE A 179 20.24 -3.68 8.75
CA PHE A 179 18.78 -3.67 8.79
C PHE A 179 18.16 -4.62 7.76
N LEU A 180 18.76 -4.79 6.58
CA LEU A 180 18.36 -5.85 5.64
C LEU A 180 18.42 -7.25 6.27
N LEU A 181 19.51 -7.56 6.98
CA LEU A 181 19.62 -8.82 7.71
C LEU A 181 18.56 -8.92 8.81
N PHE A 182 18.31 -7.83 9.53
CA PHE A 182 17.22 -7.74 10.51
C PHE A 182 15.83 -7.88 9.88
N LEU A 183 15.61 -7.51 8.62
CA LEU A 183 14.35 -7.83 7.94
C LEU A 183 14.27 -9.31 7.56
N ALA A 184 15.39 -9.96 7.25
CA ALA A 184 15.39 -11.37 6.88
C ALA A 184 15.16 -12.32 8.08
N PHE A 185 15.94 -12.17 9.15
CA PHE A 185 15.98 -13.16 10.24
C PHE A 185 14.68 -13.27 11.06
N PRO A 186 14.13 -12.18 11.65
CA PRO A 186 12.81 -12.14 12.28
C PRO A 186 11.71 -12.73 11.40
N THR A 187 11.63 -12.33 10.13
CA THR A 187 10.56 -12.79 9.22
C THR A 187 10.67 -14.30 8.97
N MET A 188 11.89 -14.82 8.81
CA MET A 188 12.11 -16.27 8.70
C MET A 188 11.78 -17.00 10.00
N SER A 189 12.07 -16.42 11.16
CA SER A 189 11.73 -17.02 12.45
C SER A 189 10.22 -17.05 12.71
N MET A 190 9.47 -16.06 12.21
CA MET A 190 8.01 -16.02 12.30
C MET A 190 7.32 -17.14 11.51
N LEU A 191 7.95 -17.69 10.47
CA LEU A 191 7.42 -18.86 9.76
C LEU A 191 7.25 -20.07 10.70
N LEU A 192 8.09 -20.17 11.75
CA LEU A 192 8.01 -21.24 12.74
C LEU A 192 6.82 -21.06 13.70
N LEU A 193 6.36 -19.82 13.90
CA LEU A 193 5.32 -19.47 14.86
C LEU A 193 3.90 -19.66 14.32
N LYS A 194 3.72 -19.96 13.02
CA LYS A 194 2.43 -20.27 12.35
C LYS A 194 1.27 -19.29 12.64
N GLN A 195 1.56 -18.05 13.07
CA GLN A 195 0.55 -17.01 13.37
C GLN A 195 0.62 -15.85 12.36
N PRO A 196 0.18 -16.02 11.10
CA PRO A 196 0.21 -14.96 10.11
C PRO A 196 -0.90 -13.89 10.35
N VAL A 197 -2.03 -14.26 10.94
CA VAL A 197 -3.22 -13.39 10.96
C VAL A 197 -3.10 -12.25 11.98
N SER A 198 -2.66 -12.53 13.21
CA SER A 198 -2.52 -11.51 14.27
C SER A 198 -1.48 -10.45 13.90
N VAL A 199 -0.36 -10.86 13.32
CA VAL A 199 0.71 -9.95 12.86
C VAL A 199 0.20 -9.04 11.74
N VAL A 200 -0.54 -9.59 10.76
CA VAL A 200 -1.14 -8.81 9.68
C VAL A 200 -2.19 -7.83 10.20
N LEU A 201 -3.02 -8.24 11.18
CA LEU A 201 -4.00 -7.34 11.81
C LEU A 201 -3.33 -6.19 12.55
N VAL A 202 -2.30 -6.45 13.35
CA VAL A 202 -1.55 -5.39 14.04
C VAL A 202 -0.89 -4.45 13.03
N TYR A 203 -0.28 -4.99 11.96
CA TYR A 203 0.34 -4.21 10.90
C TYR A 203 -0.68 -3.29 10.19
N THR A 204 -1.85 -3.83 9.83
CA THR A 204 -2.90 -3.05 9.13
C THR A 204 -3.48 -1.95 10.00
N VAL A 205 -3.67 -2.20 11.31
CA VAL A 205 -4.11 -1.16 12.27
C VAL A 205 -3.08 -0.04 12.39
N ILE A 206 -1.80 -0.38 12.56
CA ILE A 206 -0.72 0.62 12.64
C ILE A 206 -0.63 1.42 11.35
N GLY A 207 -0.72 0.77 10.18
CA GLY A 207 -0.71 1.43 8.87
C GLY A 207 -1.89 2.37 8.67
N ALA A 208 -3.09 1.97 9.10
CA ALA A 208 -4.28 2.81 9.04
C ALA A 208 -4.12 4.10 9.88
N LEU A 209 -3.52 3.99 11.08
CA LEU A 209 -3.23 5.15 11.94
C LEU A 209 -2.11 6.05 11.40
N PHE A 210 -1.19 5.49 10.62
CA PHE A 210 -0.08 6.26 10.05
C PHE A 210 -0.54 7.24 8.95
N MET A 211 -1.57 6.89 8.17
CA MET A 211 -2.04 7.72 7.05
C MET A 211 -2.50 9.12 7.43
N PRO A 212 -3.40 9.30 8.43
CA PRO A 212 -3.81 10.64 8.86
C PRO A 212 -2.61 11.48 9.34
N PHE A 213 -1.69 10.86 10.07
CA PHE A 213 -0.49 11.54 10.54
C PHE A 213 0.39 12.01 9.38
N LEU A 214 0.64 11.13 8.40
CA LEU A 214 1.43 11.46 7.22
C LEU A 214 0.75 12.56 6.39
N ALA A 215 -0.55 12.43 6.13
CA ALA A 215 -1.31 13.40 5.35
C ALA A 215 -1.32 14.79 6.02
N ALA A 216 -1.55 14.85 7.34
CA ALA A 216 -1.49 16.10 8.10
C ALA A 216 -0.07 16.71 8.07
N THR A 217 0.95 15.88 8.21
CA THR A 217 2.36 16.32 8.14
C THR A 217 2.67 16.89 6.77
N LEU A 218 2.34 16.19 5.68
CA LEU A 218 2.56 16.67 4.32
C LEU A 218 1.77 17.95 4.02
N LEU A 219 0.52 18.07 4.50
CA LEU A 219 -0.26 19.30 4.36
C LEU A 219 0.45 20.47 5.04
N TYR A 220 0.95 20.27 6.26
CA TYR A 220 1.66 21.28 7.02
C TYR A 220 2.98 21.68 6.36
N MET A 221 3.81 20.69 6.01
CA MET A 221 5.12 20.90 5.39
C MET A 221 4.98 21.57 4.03
N ASN A 222 4.06 21.09 3.19
CA ASN A 222 3.93 21.54 1.82
C ASN A 222 3.09 22.81 1.65
N SER A 223 2.47 23.30 2.73
CA SER A 223 1.81 24.61 2.74
C SER A 223 2.76 25.75 3.11
N LYS A 224 3.93 25.46 3.68
CA LYS A 224 4.91 26.48 4.09
C LYS A 224 5.84 26.88 2.95
N GLN A 225 5.65 28.11 2.45
CA GLN A 225 6.53 28.70 1.43
C GLN A 225 7.99 28.78 1.91
N ALA A 226 8.23 28.98 3.21
CA ALA A 226 9.59 29.03 3.77
C ALA A 226 10.37 27.71 3.60
N TRP A 227 9.69 26.56 3.44
CA TRP A 227 10.34 25.25 3.37
C TRP A 227 10.44 24.75 1.92
N ILE A 228 9.43 25.05 1.11
CA ILE A 228 9.27 24.46 -0.24
C ILE A 228 9.36 25.52 -1.36
N GLY A 229 9.49 26.79 -1.01
CA GLY A 229 9.62 27.89 -1.97
C GLY A 229 8.41 27.98 -2.90
N SER A 230 8.67 28.04 -4.20
CA SER A 230 7.64 28.11 -5.26
C SER A 230 6.88 26.80 -5.49
N LEU A 231 7.33 25.68 -4.91
CA LEU A 231 6.71 24.35 -5.09
C LEU A 231 5.62 24.04 -4.07
N ARG A 232 5.11 25.05 -3.39
CA ARG A 232 3.99 24.93 -2.45
C ARG A 232 2.80 24.23 -3.10
N ASN A 233 2.06 23.46 -2.30
CA ASN A 233 0.81 22.88 -2.75
C ASN A 233 -0.16 23.97 -3.26
N GLY A 234 -0.71 23.73 -4.46
CA GLY A 234 -1.86 24.48 -4.96
C GLY A 234 -3.13 24.18 -4.16
N TRP A 235 -4.16 25.00 -4.33
CA TRP A 235 -5.44 24.84 -3.64
C TRP A 235 -6.05 23.45 -3.86
N ALA A 236 -6.00 22.91 -5.09
CA ALA A 236 -6.53 21.58 -5.40
C ALA A 236 -5.85 20.46 -4.62
N ALA A 237 -4.53 20.51 -4.46
CA ALA A 237 -3.78 19.53 -3.68
C ALA A 237 -4.11 19.61 -2.19
N ASN A 238 -4.23 20.84 -1.66
CA ASN A 238 -4.63 21.05 -0.26
C ASN A 238 -6.05 20.57 0.00
N THR A 239 -7.00 20.87 -0.89
CA THR A 239 -8.38 20.36 -0.80
C THR A 239 -8.41 18.85 -0.85
N ALA A 240 -7.66 18.20 -1.74
CA ALA A 240 -7.60 16.75 -1.82
C ALA A 240 -7.06 16.10 -0.53
N ILE A 241 -5.98 16.64 0.04
CA ILE A 241 -5.42 16.14 1.31
C ILE A 241 -6.41 16.37 2.47
N LEU A 242 -7.07 17.52 2.51
CA LEU A 242 -8.10 17.81 3.53
C LEU A 242 -9.30 16.86 3.42
N LEU A 243 -9.77 16.57 2.21
CA LEU A 243 -10.85 15.59 1.99
C LEU A 243 -10.42 14.18 2.41
N ALA A 244 -9.19 13.78 2.11
CA ALA A 244 -8.65 12.51 2.58
C ALA A 244 -8.60 12.43 4.11
N LEU A 245 -8.10 13.49 4.77
CA LEU A 245 -8.09 13.59 6.24
C LEU A 245 -9.51 13.53 6.84
N ALA A 246 -10.47 14.24 6.24
CA ALA A 246 -11.86 14.23 6.67
C ALA A 246 -12.49 12.83 6.54
N LEU A 247 -12.23 12.13 5.44
CA LEU A 247 -12.69 10.76 5.22
C LEU A 247 -12.10 9.81 6.27
N PHE A 248 -10.79 9.88 6.53
CA PHE A 248 -10.17 9.05 7.57
C PHE A 248 -10.75 9.36 8.96
N ALA A 249 -10.92 10.63 9.31
CA ALA A 249 -11.52 11.03 10.58
C ALA A 249 -12.96 10.49 10.72
N TYR A 250 -13.77 10.60 9.67
CA TYR A 250 -15.13 10.06 9.64
C TYR A 250 -15.15 8.54 9.86
N LEU A 251 -14.34 7.78 9.13
CA LEU A 251 -14.27 6.32 9.27
C LEU A 251 -13.74 5.91 10.66
N SER A 252 -12.74 6.61 11.20
CA SER A 252 -12.23 6.34 12.54
C SER A 252 -13.29 6.60 13.63
N VAL A 253 -14.10 7.64 13.50
CA VAL A 253 -15.20 7.91 14.45
C VAL A 253 -16.24 6.79 14.42
N ILE A 254 -16.59 6.30 13.23
CA ILE A 254 -17.55 5.19 13.11
C ILE A 254 -16.99 3.91 13.75
N GLU A 255 -15.74 3.55 13.45
CA GLU A 255 -15.12 2.34 14.01
C GLU A 255 -15.03 2.40 15.54
N VAL A 256 -14.65 3.56 16.10
CA VAL A 256 -14.62 3.76 17.56
C VAL A 256 -16.02 3.67 18.16
N TRP A 257 -17.03 4.24 17.50
CA TRP A 257 -18.42 4.17 17.96
C TRP A 257 -18.94 2.73 17.95
N GLU A 258 -18.70 1.97 16.87
CA GLU A 258 -19.08 0.56 16.77
C GLU A 258 -18.38 -0.28 17.86
N PHE A 259 -17.09 -0.03 18.10
CA PHE A 259 -16.32 -0.69 19.16
C PHE A 259 -16.88 -0.39 20.56
N LEU A 260 -17.20 0.88 20.85
CA LEU A 260 -17.79 1.29 22.12
C LEU A 260 -19.19 0.71 22.32
N ALA A 261 -20.03 0.74 21.30
CA ALA A 261 -21.37 0.15 21.33
C ALA A 261 -21.30 -1.36 21.61
N LYS A 262 -20.33 -2.07 21.03
CA LYS A 262 -20.11 -3.50 21.26
C LYS A 262 -19.55 -3.81 22.65
N THR A 263 -18.76 -2.91 23.23
CA THR A 263 -18.07 -3.12 24.52
C THR A 263 -18.93 -2.70 25.71
N PHE A 264 -19.76 -1.67 25.56
CA PHE A 264 -20.54 -1.06 26.65
C PHE A 264 -22.06 -1.16 26.46
N GLY A 265 -22.55 -1.59 25.30
CA GLY A 265 -23.98 -1.73 24.98
C GLY A 265 -24.54 -3.15 25.14
N GLY A 266 -23.85 -4.01 25.90
CA GLY A 266 -24.34 -5.33 26.32
C GLY A 266 -25.22 -5.25 27.56
#